data_AF-A0A3C0KCM9-F1
#
_entry.id   AF-A0A3C0KCM9-F1
#
_cell.length_a   1.000
_cell.length_b   1.000
_cell.length_c   1.000
_cell.angle_alpha   90.00
_cell.angle_beta   90.00
_cell.angle_gamma   90.00
#
_symmetry.space_group_name_H-M   'P 1'
#
loop_
_entity.id
_entity.type
_entity.pdbx_description
1 polymer ?
#
loop_
_entity_poly.entity_id
_entity_poly.type
_entity_poly.pdbx_seq_one_letter_code
_entity_poly.pdbx_strand_id
1 'polypeptide(L)' 'LGMRVAFLSVSKEIAYSHQEKWDGSGYPEGLAGDAIPVSARLMAVADV' A
#
# COMPACT_ATOMS: atom_id res chain seq x y z
N LEU A 1 -2.36 -22.16 -9.56
CA LEU A 1 -2.28 -21.01 -8.63
C LEU A 1 -2.86 -19.80 -9.35
N GLY A 2 -4.10 -19.40 -9.06
CA GLY A 2 -4.78 -18.44 -9.96
C GLY A 2 -6.19 -18.01 -9.55
N MET A 3 -6.58 -18.18 -8.29
CA MET A 3 -7.85 -17.63 -7.83
C MET A 3 -7.64 -16.18 -7.44
N ARG A 4 -8.28 -15.27 -8.17
CA ARG A 4 -8.44 -13.89 -7.72
C ARG A 4 -9.48 -13.88 -6.61
N VAL A 5 -9.01 -13.70 -5.38
CA VAL A 5 -9.86 -13.42 -4.22
C VAL A 5 -9.80 -11.93 -3.99
N ALA A 6 -10.95 -11.25 -4.03
CA ALA A 6 -11.02 -9.78 -3.98
C ALA A 6 -10.27 -9.21 -2.75
N PHE A 7 -10.42 -9.85 -1.59
CA PHE A 7 -9.70 -9.48 -0.38
C PHE A 7 -8.17 -9.51 -0.56
N LEU A 8 -7.62 -10.57 -1.18
CA LEU A 8 -6.17 -10.73 -1.34
C LEU A 8 -5.55 -9.70 -2.28
N SER A 9 -6.32 -9.12 -3.21
CA SER A 9 -5.83 -8.01 -4.03
C SER A 9 -5.53 -6.78 -3.16
N VAL A 10 -6.45 -6.42 -2.27
CA VAL A 10 -6.26 -5.31 -1.32
C VAL A 10 -5.18 -5.64 -0.30
N SER A 11 -5.14 -6.86 0.23
CA SER A 11 -4.09 -7.29 1.16
C SER A 11 -2.70 -7.19 0.55
N LYS A 12 -2.55 -7.48 -0.74
CA LYS A 12 -1.27 -7.34 -1.45
C LYS A 12 -0.81 -5.89 -1.51
N GLU A 13 -1.71 -4.97 -1.84
CA GLU A 13 -1.38 -3.52 -1.87
C GLU A 13 -0.94 -3.03 -0.49
N ILE A 14 -1.67 -3.41 0.56
CA ILE A 14 -1.32 -3.06 1.94
C ILE A 14 0.05 -3.62 2.30
N ALA A 15 0.25 -4.92 2.14
CA ALA A 15 1.49 -5.59 2.53
C ALA A 15 2.70 -5.00 1.79
N TYR A 16 2.54 -4.64 0.51
CA TYR A 16 3.63 -4.15 -0.31
C TYR A 16 3.94 -2.66 -0.10
N SER A 17 2.92 -1.83 0.15
CA SER A 17 3.05 -0.37 0.05
C SER A 17 2.72 0.42 1.33
N HIS A 18 2.35 -0.21 2.45
CA HIS A 18 2.01 0.55 3.68
C HIS A 18 3.19 1.34 4.30
N GLN A 19 4.42 1.08 3.85
CA GLN A 19 5.63 1.80 4.27
C GLN A 19 6.01 2.94 3.31
N GLU A 20 5.23 3.13 2.23
CA GLU A 20 5.32 4.31 1.38
C GLU A 20 4.84 5.54 2.16
N LYS A 21 5.45 6.69 1.92
CA LYS A 21 5.13 7.93 2.62
C LYS A 21 4.61 8.96 1.64
N TRP A 22 3.66 9.79 2.09
CA TRP A 22 3.01 10.77 1.23
C TRP A 22 3.98 11.71 0.49
N ASP A 23 5.12 12.02 1.12
CA ASP A 23 6.17 12.87 0.59
C ASP A 23 7.18 12.17 -0.34
N GLY A 24 7.03 10.85 -0.57
CA GLY A 24 7.93 10.05 -1.38
C GLY A 24 9.19 9.55 -0.65
N SER A 25 9.34 9.81 0.65
CA SER A 25 10.48 9.31 1.45
C SER A 25 10.31 7.86 1.94
N GLY A 26 9.25 7.18 1.49
CA GLY A 26 8.94 5.80 1.84
C GLY A 26 9.61 4.77 0.93
N TYR A 27 9.25 3.50 1.14
CA TYR A 27 9.80 2.35 0.43
C TYR A 27 8.70 1.29 0.21
N PRO A 28 8.85 0.34 -0.74
CA PRO A 28 10.04 0.02 -1.55
C PRO A 28 10.20 0.81 -2.86
N GLU A 29 9.16 1.44 -3.38
CA GLU A 29 9.16 2.05 -4.72
C GLU A 29 9.35 3.58 -4.67
N GLY A 30 9.22 4.21 -3.49
CA GLY A 30 9.33 5.66 -3.34
C GLY A 30 8.13 6.38 -3.95
N LEU A 31 6.95 5.78 -3.82
CA LEU A 31 5.69 6.34 -4.32
C LEU A 31 5.30 7.56 -3.48
N ALA A 32 4.71 8.56 -4.14
CA ALA A 32 4.27 9.80 -3.51
C ALA A 32 2.80 10.11 -3.83
N GLY A 33 2.13 10.76 -2.87
CA GLY A 33 0.73 11.21 -3.02
C GLY A 33 -0.24 10.12 -3.46
N ASP A 34 -0.91 10.34 -4.60
CA ASP A 34 -1.90 9.42 -5.17
C ASP A 34 -1.31 8.22 -5.91
N ALA A 35 0.02 8.16 -6.07
CA ALA A 35 0.68 6.96 -6.59
C ALA A 35 0.65 5.82 -5.56
N ILE A 36 0.47 6.13 -4.28
CA ILE A 36 0.33 5.14 -3.20
C ILE A 36 -1.11 4.60 -3.20
N PRO A 37 -1.32 3.27 -3.22
CA PRO A 37 -2.67 2.69 -3.15
C PRO A 37 -3.45 3.21 -1.94
N VAL A 38 -4.73 3.52 -2.12
CA VAL A 38 -5.61 4.04 -1.05
C VAL A 38 -5.58 3.13 0.19
N SER A 39 -5.63 1.82 -0.03
CA SER A 39 -5.55 0.78 0.99
C SER A 39 -4.27 0.88 1.83
N ALA A 40 -3.13 1.09 1.18
CA ALA A 40 -1.84 1.29 1.83
C ALA A 40 -1.76 2.61 2.60
N ARG A 41 -2.31 3.71 2.06
CA ARG A 41 -2.38 5.01 2.77
C ARG A 41 -3.20 4.92 4.06
N LEU A 42 -4.34 4.22 4.01
CA LEU A 42 -5.17 3.99 5.18
C LEU A 42 -4.45 3.10 6.21
N MET A 43 -3.76 2.05 5.76
CA MET A 43 -2.97 1.20 6.65
C MET A 43 -1.83 1.99 7.31
N ALA A 44 -1.11 2.82 6.57
CA ALA A 44 0.00 3.63 7.12
C ALA A 44 -0.45 4.55 8.27
N VAL A 45 -1.68 5.07 8.21
CA VAL A 45 -2.30 5.85 9.29
C VAL A 45 -2.74 4.97 10.47
N ALA A 46 -3.09 3.71 10.22
CA ALA A 46 -3.55 2.78 11.25
C ALA A 46 -2.41 2.04 11.98
N ASP A 47 -1.23 1.91 11.37
CA ASP A 47 -0.07 1.19 11.92
C ASP A 47 0.72 1.97 12.99
N VAL A 48 0.64 3.31 12.99
CA VAL A 48 1.42 4.21 13.86
C VAL A 48 1.04 4.16 15.34
#